data_AF-A0A8U0TWW1-F1
#
_entry.id   AF-A0A8U0TWW1-F1
#
_cell.length_a   1.000
_cell.length_b   1.000
_cell.length_c   1.000
_cell.angle_alpha   90.00
_cell.angle_beta   90.00
_cell.angle_gamma   90.00
#
_symmetry.space_group_name_H-M   'P 1'
#
loop_
_entity.id
_entity.type
_entity.pdbx_description
1 polymer ?
#
loop_
_entity_poly.entity_id
_entity_poly.type
_entity_poly.pdbx_seq_one_letter_code
_entity_poly.pdbx_strand_id
1 'polypeptide(L)'
;MDGSGCMSTPEMRMALNKAGFSLNNTLHQVLAARYGEADMTIDFDNFVACVMRLEMMFKVFKKLDMDDTGFIELDFYQWVSFSMI
;
A
#
# COMPACT_ATOMS: atom_id res chain seq x y z
N MET A 1 -9.40 7.27 -16.09
CA MET A 1 -10.08 8.33 -15.32
C MET A 1 -11.35 8.63 -16.05
N ASP A 2 -12.40 7.97 -15.58
CA ASP A 2 -13.77 8.06 -16.08
C ASP A 2 -14.51 9.33 -15.61
N GLY A 3 -13.88 10.15 -14.77
CA GLY A 3 -14.46 11.39 -14.26
C GLY A 3 -15.49 11.20 -13.15
N SER A 4 -15.55 9.99 -12.55
CA SER A 4 -16.51 9.65 -11.49
C SER A 4 -16.22 10.30 -10.14
N GLY A 5 -15.03 10.87 -9.94
CA GLY A 5 -14.57 11.39 -8.64
C GLY A 5 -14.12 10.31 -7.67
N CYS A 6 -14.25 9.04 -8.04
CA CYS A 6 -13.74 7.87 -7.32
C CYS A 6 -12.77 7.11 -8.23
N MET A 7 -11.98 6.21 -7.65
CA MET A 7 -11.02 5.39 -8.36
C MET A 7 -11.45 3.93 -8.31
N SER A 8 -11.64 3.30 -9.47
CA SER A 8 -11.90 1.86 -9.54
C SER A 8 -10.63 1.05 -9.20
N THR A 9 -10.78 -0.23 -8.83
CA THR A 9 -9.62 -1.11 -8.54
C THR A 9 -8.59 -1.17 -9.69
N PRO A 10 -8.97 -1.26 -10.98
CA PRO A 10 -8.01 -1.22 -12.10
C PRO A 10 -7.27 0.12 -12.20
N GLU A 11 -7.97 1.24 -11.97
CA GLU A 11 -7.35 2.57 -11.98
C GLU A 11 -6.39 2.75 -10.80
N MET A 12 -6.73 2.22 -9.63
CA MET A 12 -5.84 2.17 -8.46
C MET A 12 -4.57 1.41 -8.77
N ARG A 13 -4.68 0.23 -9.37
CA ARG A 13 -3.51 -0.55 -9.79
C ARG A 13 -2.63 0.25 -10.75
N MET A 14 -3.22 0.94 -11.74
CA MET A 14 -2.46 1.77 -12.65
C MET A 14 -1.81 2.97 -11.94
N ALA A 15 -2.51 3.63 -11.03
CA ALA A 15 -2.03 4.78 -10.27
C ALA A 15 -0.84 4.41 -9.37
N LEU A 16 -0.94 3.28 -8.64
CA LEU A 16 0.15 2.76 -7.81
C LEU A 16 1.40 2.43 -8.63
N ASN A 17 1.24 1.79 -9.80
CA ASN A 17 2.37 1.53 -10.71
C ASN A 17 3.00 2.84 -11.21
N LYS A 18 2.20 3.86 -11.56
CA LYS A 18 2.70 5.18 -11.96
C LYS A 18 3.40 5.92 -10.83
N ALA A 19 2.99 5.71 -9.58
CA ALA A 19 3.66 6.24 -8.40
C ALA A 19 4.94 5.47 -8.02
N GLY A 20 5.30 4.40 -8.76
CA GLY A 20 6.53 3.64 -8.57
C GLY A 20 6.39 2.42 -7.66
N PHE A 21 5.18 2.06 -7.23
CA PHE A 21 4.95 0.85 -6.44
C PHE A 21 4.84 -0.38 -7.35
N SER A 22 5.70 -1.37 -7.12
CA SER A 22 5.58 -2.70 -7.71
C SER A 22 4.99 -3.65 -6.68
N LEU A 23 3.73 -4.03 -6.85
CA LEU A 23 2.98 -4.89 -5.94
C LEU A 23 2.45 -6.12 -6.68
N ASN A 24 2.39 -7.26 -5.99
CA ASN A 24 1.74 -8.45 -6.53
C ASN A 24 0.20 -8.35 -6.42
N ASN A 25 -0.51 -9.26 -7.10
CA ASN A 25 -1.98 -9.25 -7.13
C ASN A 25 -2.61 -9.40 -5.75
N THR A 26 -2.01 -10.21 -4.86
CA THR A 26 -2.51 -10.39 -3.49
C THR A 26 -2.45 -9.09 -2.71
N LEU A 27 -1.36 -8.33 -2.81
CA LEU A 27 -1.26 -7.03 -2.15
C LEU A 27 -2.27 -6.03 -2.72
N HIS A 28 -2.50 -6.01 -4.03
CA HIS A 28 -3.57 -5.19 -4.61
C HIS A 28 -4.96 -5.53 -4.04
N GLN A 29 -5.27 -6.81 -3.85
CA GLN A 29 -6.53 -7.24 -3.22
C GLN A 29 -6.64 -6.80 -1.77
N VAL A 30 -5.55 -6.89 -0.99
CA VAL A 30 -5.51 -6.41 0.40
C VAL A 30 -5.78 -4.91 0.48
N LEU A 31 -5.20 -4.12 -0.44
CA LEU A 31 -5.41 -2.67 -0.47
C LEU A 31 -6.85 -2.34 -0.86
N ALA A 32 -7.40 -3.01 -1.88
CA ALA A 32 -8.79 -2.83 -2.29
C ALA A 32 -9.77 -3.18 -1.14
N ALA A 33 -9.52 -4.26 -0.40
CA ALA A 33 -10.35 -4.64 0.74
C ALA A 33 -10.23 -3.70 1.95
N ARG A 34 -9.11 -2.99 2.09
CA ARG A 34 -8.84 -2.10 3.24
C ARG A 34 -9.29 -0.66 3.02
N TYR A 35 -9.12 -0.15 1.81
CA TYR A 35 -9.36 1.25 1.45
C TYR A 35 -10.53 1.43 0.47
N GLY A 36 -11.07 0.34 -0.06
CA GLY A 36 -12.22 0.37 -0.94
C GLY A 36 -13.53 0.37 -0.19
N GLU A 37 -14.51 1.00 -0.81
CA GLU A 37 -15.90 1.01 -0.42
C GLU A 37 -16.62 -0.28 -0.87
N ALA A 38 -17.85 -0.46 -0.39
CA ALA A 38 -18.66 -1.65 -0.69
C ALA A 38 -18.94 -1.85 -2.20
N ASP A 39 -18.86 -0.78 -2.99
CA ASP A 39 -19.04 -0.79 -4.45
C ASP A 39 -17.73 -1.03 -5.23
N MET A 40 -16.64 -1.37 -4.53
CA MET A 40 -15.29 -1.56 -5.07
C MET A 40 -14.65 -0.33 -5.70
N THR A 41 -15.13 0.86 -5.33
CA THR A 41 -14.46 2.13 -5.61
C THR A 41 -13.63 2.58 -4.40
N ILE A 42 -12.66 3.44 -4.64
CA ILE A 42 -11.82 4.07 -3.62
C ILE A 42 -11.91 5.57 -3.84
N ASP A 43 -12.36 6.32 -2.85
CA ASP A 43 -12.36 7.77 -2.94
C ASP A 43 -10.93 8.35 -2.86
N PHE A 44 -10.80 9.65 -3.09
CA PHE A 44 -9.50 10.29 -3.10
C PHE A 44 -8.78 10.25 -1.75
N ASP A 45 -9.50 10.44 -0.64
CA ASP A 45 -8.92 10.49 0.70
C ASP A 45 -8.36 9.12 1.10
N ASN A 46 -9.10 8.05 0.84
CA ASN A 46 -8.65 6.68 1.07
C ASN A 46 -7.50 6.28 0.14
N PHE A 47 -7.50 6.76 -1.12
CA PHE A 47 -6.37 6.55 -2.03
C PHE A 47 -5.09 7.22 -1.50
N VAL A 48 -5.16 8.48 -1.06
CA VAL A 48 -4.01 9.19 -0.48
C VAL A 48 -3.53 8.50 0.79
N ALA A 49 -4.44 8.10 1.68
CA ALA A 49 -4.10 7.36 2.89
C ALA A 49 -3.39 6.03 2.57
N CYS A 50 -3.87 5.30 1.55
CA CYS A 50 -3.25 4.08 1.05
C CYS A 50 -1.81 4.31 0.57
N VAL A 51 -1.60 5.33 -0.27
CA VAL A 51 -0.28 5.66 -0.83
C VAL A 51 0.69 6.08 0.27
N MET A 52 0.28 6.96 1.18
CA MET A 52 1.12 7.41 2.31
C MET A 52 1.55 6.23 3.20
N ARG A 53 0.62 5.31 3.48
CA ARG A 53 0.91 4.12 4.28
C ARG A 53 1.87 3.16 3.57
N LEU A 54 1.68 2.91 2.28
CA LEU A 54 2.61 2.11 1.47
C LEU A 54 4.00 2.73 1.42
N GLU A 55 4.09 4.04 1.19
CA GLU A 55 5.37 4.75 1.14
C GLU A 55 6.15 4.60 2.45
N MET A 56 5.45 4.75 3.59
CA MET A 56 6.06 4.56 4.90
C MET A 56 6.55 3.12 5.10
N MET A 57 5.74 2.11 4.75
CA MET A 57 6.13 0.70 4.86
C MET A 57 7.38 0.38 4.02
N PHE A 58 7.45 0.89 2.78
CA PHE A 58 8.61 0.71 1.91
C PHE A 58 9.86 1.38 2.48
N LYS A 59 9.73 2.63 2.97
CA LYS A 59 10.85 3.37 3.59
C LYS A 59 11.39 2.66 4.83
N VAL A 60 10.52 2.17 5.70
CA VAL A 60 10.94 1.43 6.91
C VAL A 60 11.61 0.13 6.51
N PHE A 61 11.01 -0.64 5.59
CA PHE A 61 11.60 -1.89 5.12
C PHE A 61 13.00 -1.67 4.55
N LYS A 62 13.18 -0.71 3.63
CA LYS A 62 14.50 -0.39 3.04
C LYS A 62 15.51 0.14 4.03
N LYS A 63 15.07 0.77 5.11
CA LYS A 63 15.96 1.23 6.19
C LYS A 63 16.45 0.06 7.06
N LEU A 64 15.64 -1.00 7.19
CA LEU A 64 15.96 -2.19 7.98
C LEU A 64 16.74 -3.24 7.16
N ASP A 65 16.43 -3.39 5.87
CA ASP A 65 17.12 -4.27 4.93
C ASP A 65 18.39 -3.58 4.37
N MET A 66 19.38 -3.37 5.24
CA MET A 66 20.62 -2.66 4.90
C MET A 66 21.44 -3.34 3.78
N ASP A 67 21.35 -4.66 3.69
CA ASP A 67 22.12 -5.48 2.75
C ASP A 67 21.33 -5.82 1.47
N ASP A 68 20.14 -5.22 1.27
CA ASP A 68 19.24 -5.42 0.12
C ASP A 68 18.92 -6.90 -0.16
N THR A 69 18.72 -7.66 0.92
CA THR A 69 18.45 -9.10 0.87
C THR A 69 17.01 -9.43 0.47
N GLY A 70 16.10 -8.46 0.63
CA GLY A 70 14.66 -8.68 0.51
C GLY A 70 14.02 -9.27 1.76
N PHE A 71 14.76 -9.38 2.87
CA PHE A 71 14.28 -9.90 4.16
C PHE A 71 14.70 -8.98 5.31
N ILE A 72 13.90 -8.97 6.38
CA ILE A 72 14.20 -8.27 7.64
C ILE A 72 13.94 -9.21 8.80
N GLU A 73 14.72 -9.07 9.88
CA GLU A 73 14.50 -9.78 11.14
C GLU A 73 14.00 -8.79 12.19
N LEU A 74 12.92 -9.13 12.87
CA LEU A 74 12.29 -8.31 13.91
C LEU A 74 12.04 -9.17 15.13
N ASP A 75 12.35 -8.63 16.31
CA ASP A 75 11.85 -9.20 17.56
C ASP A 75 10.33 -8.94 17.70
N PHE A 76 9.72 -9.58 18.71
CA PHE A 76 8.29 -9.47 18.95
C PHE A 76 7.82 -8.02 19.15
N TYR A 77 8.55 -7.21 19.91
CA TYR A 77 8.16 -5.85 20.23
C TYR A 77 8.35 -4.92 19.04
N GLN A 78 9.40 -5.12 18.26
CA GLN A 78 9.64 -4.42 16.99
C GLN A 78 8.53 -4.73 15.99
N TRP A 79 8.14 -6.01 15.85
CA TRP A 79 7.04 -6.43 14.98
C TRP A 79 5.71 -5.78 15.37
N VAL A 80 5.33 -5.86 16.65
CA VAL A 80 4.07 -5.26 17.13
C VAL A 80 4.08 -3.74 16.90
N SER A 81 5.17 -3.06 17.26
CA SER A 81 5.30 -1.62 17.07
C SER A 81 5.18 -1.23 15.59
N PHE A 82 5.83 -1.99 14.69
CA PHE A 82 5.77 -1.75 13.25
C PHE A 82 4.38 -1.99 12.66
N SER A 83 3.68 -3.04 13.11
CA SER A 83 2.35 -3.39 12.59
C SER A 83 1.24 -2.39 12.96
N MET A 84 1.46 -1.62 14.04
CA MET A 84 0.49 -0.69 14.63
C MET A 84 0.69 0.77 14.21
N ILE A 85 1.89 1.12 13.70
CA ILE A 85 2.10 2.35 12.92
C ILE A 85 1.22 2.27 11.70
#